data_AF-A0A960PJU8-F1
#
_entry.id   AF-A0A960PJU8-F1
#
_cell.length_a   1.000
_cell.length_b   1.000
_cell.length_c   1.000
_cell.angle_alpha   90.00
_cell.angle_beta   90.00
_cell.angle_gamma   90.00
#
_symmetry.space_group_name_H-M   'P 1'
#
loop_
_entity.id
_entity.type
_entity.pdbx_description
1 polymer ?
#
loop_
_entity_poly.entity_id
_entity_poly.type
_entity_poly.pdbx_seq_one_letter_code
_entity_poly.pdbx_strand_id
1 'polypeptide(L)'
;GSTLAGIMDALSISLSYGLQYGVHLRTYVEAFANTRFEPAGMTDDPDLRIASSLLDYIFRRLAIDYLSKEEREELGILTVSERTQPTLPGVEETVVENRQGTDLAADPKSIPSVSELAAALQEAPEEIGGTSQPSLLDRAGVTDQTPTRNELPQTKPSAAHSDAPYCMQCGVQMQRAGSCHACPSCGSTSGCS
;
A
#
# COMPACT_ATOMS: atom_id res chain seq x y z
N GLY A 1 -11.21 18.70 26.27
CA GLY A 1 -10.73 17.34 26.51
C GLY A 1 -10.11 17.21 27.88
N SER A 2 -10.92 17.19 28.95
CA SER A 2 -10.41 17.04 30.33
C SER A 2 -10.21 15.57 30.73
N THR A 3 -10.98 14.65 30.15
CA THR A 3 -10.96 13.23 30.51
C THR A 3 -9.66 12.54 30.11
N LEU A 4 -9.22 12.68 28.86
CA LEU A 4 -7.96 12.09 28.40
C LEU A 4 -6.75 12.70 29.13
N ALA A 5 -6.74 14.01 29.31
CA ALA A 5 -5.68 14.69 30.06
C ALA A 5 -5.59 14.20 31.50
N GLY A 6 -6.74 14.06 32.20
CA GLY A 6 -6.77 13.54 33.57
C GLY A 6 -6.34 12.08 33.68
N ILE A 7 -6.73 11.23 32.73
CA ILE A 7 -6.29 9.82 32.70
C ILE A 7 -4.78 9.72 32.46
N MET A 8 -4.24 10.54 31.55
CA MET A 8 -2.80 10.55 31.27
C MET A 8 -1.97 11.09 32.44
N ASP A 9 -2.49 12.09 33.16
CA ASP A 9 -1.86 12.59 34.39
C ASP A 9 -1.84 11.53 35.49
N ALA A 10 -2.99 10.90 35.76
CA ALA A 10 -3.09 9.81 36.72
C ALA A 10 -2.17 8.62 36.37
N LEU A 11 -2.08 8.28 35.08
CA LEU A 11 -1.17 7.24 34.60
C LEU A 11 0.30 7.63 34.81
N SER A 12 0.69 8.86 34.44
CA SER A 12 2.04 9.37 34.63
C SER A 12 2.47 9.30 36.10
N ILE A 13 1.58 9.72 37.01
CA ILE A 13 1.80 9.60 38.46
C ILE A 13 1.95 8.13 38.85
N SER A 14 1.03 7.25 38.44
CA SER A 14 1.08 5.83 38.79
C SER A 14 2.37 5.15 38.33
N LEU A 15 2.83 5.42 37.12
CA LEU A 15 4.09 4.90 36.57
C LEU A 15 5.29 5.44 37.34
N SER A 16 5.29 6.74 37.66
CA SER A 16 6.35 7.37 38.43
C SER A 16 6.49 6.73 39.81
N TYR A 17 5.38 6.49 40.51
CA TYR A 17 5.39 5.77 41.78
C TYR A 17 5.88 4.33 41.56
N GLY A 18 5.31 3.58 40.61
CA GLY A 18 5.68 2.20 40.38
C GLY A 18 7.16 1.96 40.12
N LEU A 19 7.78 2.82 39.29
CA LEU A 19 9.23 2.77 39.04
C LEU A 19 10.05 3.11 40.29
N GLN A 20 9.61 4.09 41.10
CA GLN A 20 10.28 4.45 42.36
C GLN A 20 10.18 3.35 43.43
N TYR A 21 9.10 2.57 43.43
CA TYR A 21 8.84 1.50 44.41
C TYR A 21 9.26 0.10 43.91
N GLY A 22 10.06 0.02 42.85
CA GLY A 22 10.77 -1.20 42.46
C GLY A 22 10.12 -2.03 41.36
N VAL A 23 9.10 -1.52 40.66
CA VAL A 23 8.61 -2.16 39.44
C VAL A 23 9.60 -1.88 38.31
N HIS A 24 10.07 -2.93 37.64
CA HIS A 24 11.01 -2.78 36.52
C HIS A 24 10.32 -2.17 35.29
N LEU A 25 11.03 -1.30 34.58
CA LEU A 25 10.55 -0.70 33.33
C LEU A 25 10.14 -1.77 32.31
N ARG A 26 10.91 -2.87 32.21
CA ARG A 26 10.62 -4.00 31.34
C ARG A 26 9.19 -4.54 31.51
N THR A 27 8.71 -4.66 32.73
CA THR A 27 7.36 -5.16 33.03
C THR A 27 6.29 -4.21 32.50
N TYR A 28 6.52 -2.89 32.59
CA TYR A 28 5.60 -1.92 32.01
C TYR A 28 5.60 -1.95 30.49
N VAL A 29 6.77 -2.07 29.88
CA VAL A 29 6.88 -2.18 28.43
C VAL A 29 6.14 -3.42 27.94
N GLU A 30 6.32 -4.57 28.56
CA GLU A 30 5.61 -5.80 28.22
C GLU A 30 4.08 -5.66 28.34
N ALA A 31 3.60 -4.96 29.36
CA ALA A 31 2.17 -4.78 29.59
C ALA A 31 1.50 -3.78 28.61
N PHE A 32 2.22 -2.74 28.20
CA PHE A 32 1.63 -1.62 27.44
C PHE A 32 2.07 -1.53 25.98
N ALA A 33 3.18 -2.17 25.60
CA ALA A 33 3.56 -2.27 24.20
C ALA A 33 2.49 -3.05 23.41
N ASN A 34 2.30 -2.67 22.15
CA ASN A 34 1.31 -3.24 21.24
C ASN A 34 -0.17 -3.05 21.64
N THR A 35 -0.44 -2.24 22.66
CA THR A 35 -1.82 -1.81 22.97
C THR A 35 -2.37 -0.95 21.83
N ARG A 36 -3.66 -1.13 21.52
CA ARG A 36 -4.32 -0.50 20.37
C ARG A 36 -5.50 0.33 20.83
N PHE A 37 -5.44 1.64 20.58
CA PHE A 37 -6.53 2.59 20.80
C PHE A 37 -6.21 3.91 20.10
N GLU A 38 -7.23 4.72 19.81
CA GLU A 38 -7.06 6.03 19.16
C GLU A 38 -6.52 7.09 20.14
N PRO A 39 -5.59 7.97 19.72
CA PRO A 39 -5.06 8.16 18.38
C PRO A 39 -3.96 7.14 18.02
N ALA A 40 -4.05 6.58 16.81
CA ALA A 40 -3.04 5.72 16.20
C ALA A 40 -2.64 6.31 14.85
N GLY A 41 -1.39 6.11 14.43
CA GLY A 41 -0.94 6.66 13.15
C GLY A 41 0.57 6.78 13.02
N MET A 42 0.97 7.60 12.04
CA MET A 42 2.37 7.93 11.80
C MET A 42 2.91 8.88 12.86
N THR A 43 4.16 8.68 13.23
CA THR A 43 4.91 9.53 14.16
C THR A 43 6.08 10.17 13.43
N ASP A 44 6.64 11.23 14.02
CA ASP A 44 7.85 11.89 13.53
C ASP A 44 9.15 11.18 13.98
N ASP A 45 9.03 10.10 14.76
CA ASP A 45 10.18 9.36 15.29
C ASP A 45 10.81 8.47 14.19
N PRO A 46 12.12 8.62 13.88
CA PRO A 46 12.78 7.80 12.88
C PRO A 46 12.80 6.30 13.23
N ASP A 47 12.82 5.95 14.51
CA ASP A 47 12.91 4.57 14.99
C ASP A 47 11.53 3.90 15.11
N LEU A 48 10.47 4.70 15.36
CA LEU A 48 9.11 4.23 15.64
C LEU A 48 8.05 4.94 14.79
N ARG A 49 8.23 4.94 13.45
CA ARG A 49 7.37 5.68 12.49
C ARG A 49 5.88 5.39 12.56
N ILE A 50 5.45 4.25 13.10
CA ILE A 50 4.04 3.87 13.21
C ILE A 50 3.75 3.42 14.64
N ALA A 51 2.70 3.98 15.23
CA ALA A 51 2.19 3.59 16.53
C ALA A 51 0.72 3.18 16.51
N SER A 52 0.40 2.11 17.24
CA SER A 52 -0.98 1.63 17.37
C SER A 52 -1.76 2.29 18.50
N SER A 53 -1.08 3.05 19.36
CA SER A 53 -1.67 3.92 20.36
C SER A 53 -0.63 4.88 20.94
N LEU A 54 -1.09 5.87 21.72
CA LEU A 54 -0.20 6.79 22.45
C LEU A 54 0.68 6.05 23.47
N LEU A 55 0.11 5.08 24.21
CA LEU A 55 0.87 4.34 25.22
C LEU A 55 1.86 3.39 24.57
N ASP A 56 1.46 2.72 23.50
CA ASP A 56 2.34 1.88 22.70
C ASP A 56 3.55 2.66 22.16
N TYR A 57 3.36 3.91 21.72
CA TYR A 57 4.48 4.78 21.36
C TYR A 57 5.38 5.10 22.56
N ILE A 58 4.82 5.59 23.67
CA ILE A 58 5.59 6.00 24.85
C ILE A 58 6.43 4.83 25.38
N PHE A 59 5.84 3.65 25.55
CA PHE A 59 6.56 2.51 26.13
C PHE A 59 7.57 1.89 25.17
N ARG A 60 7.30 1.87 23.85
CA ARG A 60 8.34 1.46 22.89
C ARG A 60 9.49 2.46 22.85
N ARG A 61 9.20 3.76 23.00
CA ARG A 61 10.26 4.78 23.05
C ARG A 61 11.11 4.67 24.31
N LEU A 62 10.47 4.52 25.46
CA LEU A 62 11.16 4.24 26.72
C LEU A 62 11.98 2.95 26.63
N ALA A 63 11.48 1.92 25.92
CA ALA A 63 12.25 0.72 25.70
C ALA A 63 13.52 1.01 24.91
N ILE A 64 13.44 1.75 23.80
CA ILE A 64 14.61 2.13 23.00
C ILE A 64 15.62 2.94 23.83
N ASP A 65 15.15 3.87 24.66
CA ASP A 65 16.03 4.76 25.41
C ASP A 65 16.70 4.08 26.63
N TYR A 66 16.06 3.06 27.25
CA TYR A 66 16.50 2.51 28.54
C TYR A 66 16.74 0.99 28.58
N LEU A 67 16.17 0.19 27.67
CA LEU A 67 16.38 -1.26 27.64
C LEU A 67 17.54 -1.63 26.71
N SER A 68 18.26 -2.69 27.07
CA SER A 68 19.30 -3.25 26.21
C SER A 68 18.72 -3.81 24.91
N LYS A 69 19.56 -3.98 23.87
CA LYS A 69 19.11 -4.53 22.58
C LYS A 69 18.53 -5.95 22.73
N GLU A 70 19.14 -6.78 23.56
CA GLU A 70 18.69 -8.15 23.82
C GLU A 70 17.29 -8.18 24.44
N GLU A 71 17.04 -7.37 25.47
CA GLU A 71 15.71 -7.30 26.10
C GLU A 71 14.65 -6.74 25.15
N ARG A 72 15.03 -5.78 24.30
CA ARG A 72 14.14 -5.21 23.28
C ARG A 72 13.77 -6.23 22.21
N GLU A 73 14.72 -7.06 21.79
CA GLU A 73 14.50 -8.17 20.86
C GLU A 73 13.49 -9.19 21.42
N GLU A 74 13.61 -9.55 22.70
CA GLU A 74 12.66 -10.43 23.39
C GLU A 74 11.23 -9.87 23.41
N LEU A 75 11.10 -8.53 23.46
CA LEU A 75 9.81 -7.83 23.44
C LEU A 75 9.32 -7.50 22.02
N GLY A 76 10.09 -7.85 20.98
CA GLY A 76 9.78 -7.51 19.59
C GLY A 76 9.88 -6.02 19.24
N ILE A 77 10.56 -5.24 20.07
CA ILE A 77 10.71 -3.78 19.92
C ILE A 77 12.04 -3.47 19.24
N LEU A 78 12.05 -3.58 17.92
CA LEU A 78 13.21 -3.22 17.10
C LEU A 78 13.10 -1.78 16.58
N THR A 79 14.22 -1.10 16.42
CA THR A 79 14.31 0.15 15.64
C THR A 79 14.22 -0.15 14.15
N VAL A 80 13.98 0.88 13.31
CA VAL A 80 13.97 0.71 11.85
C VAL A 80 15.31 0.17 11.35
N SER A 81 16.43 0.68 11.86
CA SER A 81 17.77 0.24 11.48
C SER A 81 18.02 -1.23 11.84
N GLU A 82 17.59 -1.67 13.03
CA GLU A 82 17.75 -3.05 13.48
C GLU A 82 16.86 -4.02 12.69
N ARG A 83 15.66 -3.60 12.25
CA ARG A 83 14.81 -4.41 11.36
C ARG A 83 15.40 -4.58 9.96
N THR A 84 16.20 -3.62 9.52
CA THR A 84 16.76 -3.59 8.16
C THR A 84 18.09 -4.36 8.06
N GLN A 85 18.52 -5.03 9.13
CA GLN A 85 19.74 -5.84 9.12
C GLN A 85 19.45 -7.35 9.06
N PRO A 86 19.21 -7.93 7.86
CA PRO A 86 19.12 -9.37 7.65
C PRO A 86 20.48 -9.99 7.29
N THR A 87 21.61 -9.41 7.70
CA THR A 87 22.92 -10.00 7.41
C THR A 87 23.22 -11.08 8.44
N LEU A 88 22.89 -12.33 8.10
CA LEU A 88 23.56 -13.49 8.68
C LEU A 88 25.09 -13.27 8.60
N PRO A 89 25.85 -13.62 9.64
CA PRO A 89 27.31 -13.54 9.57
C PRO A 89 27.82 -14.47 8.46
N GLY A 90 28.37 -13.90 7.37
CA GLY A 90 29.03 -14.65 6.30
C GLY A 90 28.44 -14.53 4.88
N VAL A 91 27.45 -13.66 4.64
CA VAL A 91 26.97 -13.38 3.28
C VAL A 91 27.36 -11.95 2.89
N GLU A 92 28.33 -11.81 1.99
CA GLU A 92 28.59 -10.54 1.32
C GLU A 92 27.35 -10.15 0.51
N GLU A 93 26.85 -8.94 0.75
CA GLU A 93 25.74 -8.38 0.02
C GLU A 93 26.19 -8.10 -1.42
N THR A 94 25.98 -9.07 -2.31
CA THR A 94 26.10 -8.82 -3.74
C THR A 94 24.93 -7.95 -4.16
N VAL A 95 25.16 -6.63 -4.20
CA VAL A 95 24.26 -5.68 -4.84
C VAL A 95 24.19 -6.06 -6.32
N VAL A 96 23.11 -6.72 -6.73
CA VAL A 96 22.82 -6.89 -8.16
C VAL A 96 22.41 -5.50 -8.65
N GLU A 97 23.26 -4.91 -9.48
CA GLU A 97 22.99 -3.63 -10.12
C GLU A 97 21.73 -3.78 -10.98
N ASN A 98 20.60 -3.24 -10.51
CA ASN A 98 19.37 -3.18 -11.29
C ASN A 98 19.58 -2.21 -12.45
N ARG A 99 20.16 -2.70 -13.55
CA ARG A 99 20.06 -2.02 -14.84
C ARG A 99 18.59 -2.06 -15.26
N GLN A 100 17.90 -0.93 -15.12
CA GLN A 100 16.71 -0.69 -15.95
C GLN A 100 17.18 -0.75 -17.40
N GLY A 101 16.83 -1.85 -18.08
CA GLY A 101 17.15 -2.06 -19.48
C GLY A 101 16.65 -0.87 -20.28
N THR A 102 17.58 -0.18 -20.93
CA THR A 102 17.27 0.87 -21.90
C THR A 102 16.75 0.23 -23.18
N ASP A 103 15.63 0.78 -23.66
CA ASP A 103 14.94 0.54 -24.94
C ASP A 103 15.12 -0.85 -25.59
N LEU A 104 14.18 -1.75 -25.30
CA LEU A 104 13.87 -2.83 -26.23
C LEU A 104 13.32 -2.18 -27.51
N ALA A 105 14.05 -2.32 -28.62
CA ALA A 105 13.60 -1.88 -29.93
C ALA A 105 12.21 -2.47 -30.22
N ALA A 106 11.24 -1.60 -30.52
CA ALA A 106 9.87 -2.02 -30.78
C ALA A 106 9.85 -3.04 -31.94
N ASP A 107 9.18 -4.17 -31.72
CA ASP A 107 8.95 -5.17 -32.76
C ASP A 107 8.30 -4.53 -34.00
N PRO A 108 8.71 -4.92 -35.22
CA PRO A 108 8.12 -4.37 -36.44
C PRO A 108 6.62 -4.68 -36.49
N LYS A 109 5.81 -3.68 -36.85
CA LYS A 109 4.34 -3.80 -36.87
C LYS A 109 3.91 -4.92 -37.83
N SER A 110 3.26 -5.95 -37.29
CA SER A 110 2.75 -7.09 -38.07
C SER A 110 1.52 -6.77 -38.93
N ILE A 111 1.01 -5.54 -38.88
CA ILE A 111 -0.20 -5.11 -39.60
C ILE A 111 0.10 -3.77 -40.28
N PRO A 112 -0.12 -3.64 -41.61
CA PRO A 112 0.05 -2.38 -42.30
C PRO A 112 -0.93 -1.35 -41.74
N SER A 113 -0.49 -0.08 -41.72
CA SER A 113 -1.31 1.01 -41.22
C SER A 113 -2.55 1.21 -42.10
N VAL A 114 -3.63 1.73 -41.51
CA VAL A 114 -4.88 2.04 -42.23
C VAL A 114 -4.61 2.98 -43.42
N SER A 115 -3.61 3.86 -43.31
CA SER A 115 -3.14 4.74 -44.38
C SER A 115 -2.52 3.99 -45.57
N GLU A 116 -1.79 2.91 -45.33
CA GLU A 116 -1.18 2.10 -46.40
C GLU A 116 -2.23 1.22 -47.10
N LEU A 117 -3.20 0.71 -46.34
CA LEU A 117 -4.34 -0.03 -46.90
C LEU A 117 -5.25 0.87 -47.75
N ALA A 118 -5.45 2.12 -47.31
CA ALA A 118 -6.21 3.11 -48.07
C ALA A 118 -5.53 3.49 -49.39
N ALA A 119 -4.19 3.63 -49.39
CA ALA A 119 -3.44 3.90 -50.62
C ALA A 119 -3.52 2.74 -51.63
N ALA A 120 -3.51 1.48 -51.15
CA ALA A 120 -3.64 0.29 -52.00
C ALA A 120 -5.02 0.16 -52.68
N LEU A 121 -6.07 0.76 -52.10
CA LEU A 121 -7.42 0.78 -52.68
C LEU A 121 -7.63 1.92 -53.68
N GLN A 122 -6.67 2.84 -53.83
CA GLN A 122 -6.81 4.04 -54.65
C GLN A 122 -6.25 3.88 -56.07
N GLU A 123 -5.54 2.77 -56.36
CA GLU A 123 -5.06 2.41 -57.68
C GLU A 123 -5.87 1.22 -58.25
N ALA A 124 -7.10 1.48 -58.69
CA ALA A 124 -7.82 0.61 -59.62
C ALA A 124 -8.60 1.46 -60.63
N PRO A 125 -8.45 1.23 -61.95
CA PRO A 125 -9.18 1.98 -62.97
C PRO A 125 -10.65 1.54 -63.07
N GLU A 126 -11.44 2.46 -63.63
CA GLU A 126 -12.88 2.39 -63.91
C GLU A 126 -13.32 1.09 -64.60
N GLU A 127 -14.50 0.56 -64.20
CA GLU A 127 -15.60 0.16 -65.09
C GLU A 127 -16.79 -0.44 -64.28
N ILE A 128 -17.93 0.27 -64.36
CA ILE A 128 -19.33 -0.17 -64.42
C ILE A 128 -19.90 -1.13 -63.36
N GLY A 129 -20.88 -0.63 -62.59
CA GLY A 129 -21.94 -1.48 -62.02
C GLY A 129 -22.64 -0.92 -60.78
N GLY A 130 -23.67 -0.11 -60.96
CA GLY A 130 -24.46 0.44 -59.86
C GLY A 130 -25.28 -0.62 -59.13
N THR A 131 -25.26 -0.60 -57.80
CA THR A 131 -26.39 -0.99 -56.95
C THR A 131 -26.35 -0.14 -55.67
N SER A 132 -27.49 0.46 -55.35
CA SER A 132 -27.73 1.33 -54.20
C SER A 132 -27.50 0.59 -52.87
N GLN A 133 -26.54 1.04 -52.07
CA GLN A 133 -26.36 0.58 -50.69
C GLN A 133 -27.22 1.40 -49.71
N PRO A 134 -27.89 0.77 -48.73
CA PRO A 134 -28.59 1.47 -47.65
C PRO A 134 -27.59 2.10 -46.66
N SER A 135 -27.99 3.21 -46.04
CA SER A 135 -27.16 4.01 -45.13
C SER A 135 -26.74 3.28 -43.85
N LEU A 136 -25.54 3.62 -43.36
CA LEU A 136 -24.89 3.08 -42.16
C LEU A 136 -25.66 3.24 -40.82
N LEU A 137 -26.78 3.94 -40.80
CA LEU A 137 -27.58 4.10 -39.57
C LEU A 137 -28.38 2.85 -39.20
N ASP A 138 -28.75 2.00 -40.18
CA ASP A 138 -29.60 0.82 -39.93
C ASP A 138 -28.85 -0.41 -39.41
N ARG A 139 -27.50 -0.41 -39.45
CA ARG A 139 -26.67 -1.52 -38.95
C ARG A 139 -26.23 -1.37 -37.49
N ALA A 140 -26.46 -0.22 -36.86
CA ALA A 140 -25.91 0.09 -35.55
C ALA A 140 -26.77 -0.36 -34.35
N GLY A 141 -28.01 -0.84 -34.56
CA GLY A 141 -28.81 -1.45 -33.48
C GLY A 141 -28.95 -0.58 -32.23
N VAL A 142 -29.01 0.75 -32.38
CA VAL A 142 -29.07 1.68 -31.26
C VAL A 142 -30.53 1.83 -30.84
N THR A 143 -30.94 1.13 -29.78
CA THR A 143 -32.14 1.49 -29.04
C THR A 143 -31.81 2.63 -28.08
N ASP A 144 -32.46 3.78 -28.28
CA ASP A 144 -32.44 4.92 -27.36
C ASP A 144 -33.01 4.50 -26.01
N GLN A 145 -32.14 4.34 -25.00
CA GLN A 145 -32.53 4.26 -23.60
C GLN A 145 -31.81 5.36 -22.84
N THR A 146 -32.49 6.47 -22.68
CA THR A 146 -32.09 7.58 -21.83
C THR A 146 -32.18 7.15 -20.35
N PRO A 147 -31.10 7.18 -19.54
CA PRO A 147 -31.21 6.84 -18.13
C PRO A 147 -31.76 8.04 -17.34
N THR A 148 -32.79 7.79 -16.54
CA THR A 148 -33.40 8.75 -15.61
C THR A 148 -32.44 9.11 -14.49
N ARG A 149 -32.23 10.41 -14.32
CA ARG A 149 -31.42 11.06 -13.28
C ARG A 149 -32.16 11.04 -11.94
N ASN A 150 -31.92 10.02 -11.11
CA ASN A 150 -32.01 10.09 -9.63
C ASN A 150 -31.67 8.74 -9.00
N GLU A 151 -30.38 8.48 -8.77
CA GLU A 151 -29.94 7.49 -7.78
C GLU A 151 -28.59 7.94 -7.22
N LEU A 152 -28.54 8.23 -5.91
CA LEU A 152 -27.28 8.46 -5.22
C LEU A 152 -26.42 7.18 -5.36
N PRO A 153 -25.11 7.29 -5.62
CA PRO A 153 -24.26 6.12 -5.67
C PRO A 153 -24.19 5.51 -4.27
N GLN A 154 -24.96 4.44 -4.07
CA GLN A 154 -24.79 3.56 -2.92
C GLN A 154 -23.49 2.80 -3.13
N THR A 155 -22.40 3.29 -2.53
CA THR A 155 -21.18 2.53 -2.36
C THR A 155 -21.48 1.37 -1.41
N LYS A 156 -21.95 0.27 -1.98
CA LYS A 156 -21.95 -1.03 -1.29
C LYS A 156 -20.49 -1.30 -0.88
N PRO A 157 -20.19 -1.59 0.40
CA PRO A 157 -18.86 -2.02 0.76
C PRO A 157 -18.60 -3.31 -0.03
N SER A 158 -17.72 -3.19 -1.02
CA SER A 158 -17.23 -4.33 -1.80
C SER A 158 -16.78 -5.38 -0.81
N ALA A 159 -17.27 -6.61 -1.02
CA ALA A 159 -16.87 -7.80 -0.29
C ALA A 159 -15.35 -7.78 -0.04
N ALA A 160 -14.99 -8.06 1.22
CA ALA A 160 -13.61 -8.19 1.66
C ALA A 160 -12.89 -9.17 0.72
N HIS A 161 -11.94 -8.65 -0.06
CA HIS A 161 -11.07 -9.50 -0.87
C HIS A 161 -10.05 -10.12 0.10
N SER A 162 -10.41 -11.29 0.66
CA SER A 162 -9.64 -11.98 1.70
C SER A 162 -8.27 -12.48 1.23
N ASP A 163 -8.03 -12.53 -0.08
CA ASP A 163 -6.82 -13.11 -0.66
C ASP A 163 -5.71 -12.08 -0.92
N ALA A 164 -5.87 -10.86 -0.41
CA ALA A 164 -4.84 -9.85 -0.56
C ALA A 164 -3.64 -10.16 0.35
N PRO A 165 -2.42 -10.32 -0.21
CA PRO A 165 -1.24 -10.64 0.57
C PRO A 165 -0.91 -9.50 1.54
N TYR A 166 -0.24 -9.84 2.64
CA TYR A 166 0.37 -8.84 3.51
C TYR A 166 1.58 -8.22 2.81
N CYS A 167 1.77 -6.92 2.98
CA CYS A 167 2.92 -6.24 2.40
C CYS A 167 4.21 -6.66 3.11
N MET A 168 5.23 -7.02 2.34
CA MET A 168 6.54 -7.44 2.87
C MET A 168 7.31 -6.31 3.57
N GLN A 169 6.97 -5.04 3.30
CA GLN A 169 7.63 -3.88 3.90
C GLN A 169 6.92 -3.35 5.16
N CYS A 170 5.58 -3.32 5.13
CA CYS A 170 4.75 -2.64 6.13
C CYS A 170 3.93 -3.62 7.01
N GLY A 171 3.81 -4.91 6.62
CA GLY A 171 2.98 -5.91 7.31
C GLY A 171 1.47 -5.67 7.25
N VAL A 172 1.02 -4.58 6.62
CA VAL A 172 -0.39 -4.25 6.44
C VAL A 172 -0.96 -5.05 5.28
N GLN A 173 -2.21 -5.50 5.40
CA GLN A 173 -2.93 -6.16 4.32
C GLN A 173 -3.01 -5.23 3.11
N MET A 174 -2.53 -5.69 1.96
CA MET A 174 -2.50 -4.86 0.76
C MET A 174 -3.91 -4.69 0.18
N GLN A 175 -4.12 -3.61 -0.56
CA GLN A 175 -5.39 -3.36 -1.25
C GLN A 175 -5.22 -3.57 -2.75
N ARG A 176 -6.22 -4.16 -3.41
CA ARG A 176 -6.18 -4.38 -4.85
C ARG A 176 -6.18 -3.04 -5.60
N ALA A 177 -5.19 -2.87 -6.47
CA ALA A 177 -5.00 -1.74 -7.37
C ALA A 177 -4.89 -2.27 -8.81
N GLY A 178 -6.05 -2.55 -9.42
CA GLY A 178 -6.10 -3.19 -10.74
C GLY A 178 -5.74 -4.68 -10.67
N SER A 179 -4.78 -5.12 -11.48
CA SER A 179 -4.18 -6.46 -11.44
C SER A 179 -3.17 -6.63 -10.30
N CYS A 180 -2.67 -5.53 -9.74
CA CYS A 180 -1.71 -5.49 -8.64
C CYS A 180 -2.38 -5.34 -7.28
N HIS A 181 -1.58 -5.45 -6.23
CA HIS A 181 -1.90 -4.97 -4.89
C HIS A 181 -0.96 -3.82 -4.51
N ALA A 182 -1.45 -2.85 -3.74
CA ALA A 182 -0.67 -1.73 -3.21
C ALA A 182 -0.85 -1.65 -1.68
N CYS A 183 0.24 -1.43 -0.93
CA CYS A 183 0.16 -1.15 0.51
C CYS A 183 -0.32 0.30 0.70
N PRO A 184 -1.47 0.55 1.35
CA PRO A 184 -1.94 1.90 1.63
C PRO A 184 -1.03 2.65 2.63
N SER A 185 -0.21 1.92 3.40
CA SER A 185 0.66 2.49 4.42
C SER A 185 2.06 2.86 3.94
N CYS A 186 2.66 2.13 2.98
CA CYS A 186 4.03 2.39 2.52
C CYS A 186 4.17 2.58 1.00
N GLY A 187 3.08 2.45 0.23
CA GLY A 187 3.08 2.63 -1.21
C GLY A 187 3.76 1.51 -2.02
N SER A 188 4.31 0.47 -1.36
CA SER A 188 4.88 -0.69 -2.06
C SER A 188 3.79 -1.44 -2.84
N THR A 189 4.10 -1.84 -4.08
CA THR A 189 3.17 -2.55 -4.97
C THR A 189 3.66 -3.96 -5.25
N SER A 190 2.73 -4.90 -5.50
CA SER A 190 3.05 -6.30 -5.80
C SER A 190 3.57 -6.53 -7.22
N GLY A 191 3.85 -5.46 -7.99
CA GLY A 191 4.59 -5.53 -9.26
C GLY A 191 4.01 -6.46 -10.33
N CYS A 192 2.70 -6.46 -10.57
CA CYS A 192 2.12 -7.20 -11.70
C CYS A 192 2.17 -6.33 -12.97
N SER A 193 2.87 -6.84 -13.98
CA SER A 193 2.98 -6.28 -15.34
C SER A 193 1.65 -6.26 -16.09
#